data_AF-A0AAN8PQZ4-F1
#
_entry.id   AF-A0AAN8PQZ4-F1
#
_cell.length_a   1.000
_cell.length_b   1.000
_cell.length_c   1.000
_cell.angle_alpha   90.00
_cell.angle_beta   90.00
_cell.angle_gamma   90.00
#
_symmetry.space_group_name_H-M   'P 1'
#
loop_
_entity.id
_entity.type
_entity.pdbx_description
1 polymer ?
#
loop_
_entity_poly.entity_id
_entity_poly.type
_entity_poly.pdbx_seq_one_letter_code
_entity_poly.pdbx_strand_id
1 'polypeptide(L)'
;MVVLKFLLAYITVASATALVCPEDICWRMFCAAPSECVGGRIVPGAGYCGCCPACVPNLKEGDACGLTFLVGSVRGTCEDGTMCDTKTLKCVSNNNKRAVTGKCVEKNNNGLIGAQTFKCKPDGSFAPVQCQGSVCYCVDDEGTQLPGYSQTIDQTASMNCRCARDEKNYSKTGLLGKMFNCQDNVKLFL
;
A
#
# COMPACT_ATOMS: atom_id res chain seq x y z
N MET A 1 51.39 8.54 -39.53
CA MET A 1 50.32 7.52 -39.37
C MET A 1 50.02 7.11 -37.92
N VAL A 2 50.80 7.55 -36.92
CA VAL A 2 50.56 7.19 -35.51
C VAL A 2 49.53 8.12 -34.84
N VAL A 3 49.50 9.41 -35.21
CA VAL A 3 48.62 10.42 -34.60
C VAL A 3 47.13 10.18 -34.91
N LEU A 4 46.79 9.64 -36.09
CA LEU A 4 45.40 9.34 -36.48
C LEU A 4 44.80 8.17 -35.68
N LYS A 5 45.63 7.21 -35.24
CA LYS A 5 45.18 6.11 -34.36
C LYS A 5 44.85 6.60 -32.95
N PHE A 6 45.57 7.62 -32.46
CA PHE A 6 45.29 8.21 -31.15
C PHE A 6 43.99 9.05 -31.14
N LEU A 7 43.66 9.71 -32.24
CA LEU A 7 42.39 10.44 -32.37
C LEU A 7 41.17 9.49 -32.42
N LEU A 8 41.30 8.33 -33.07
CA LEU A 8 40.22 7.33 -33.12
C LEU A 8 40.03 6.59 -31.79
N ALA A 9 41.08 6.46 -30.97
CA ALA A 9 40.99 5.89 -29.63
C ALA A 9 40.28 6.81 -28.62
N TYR A 10 40.17 8.11 -28.91
CA TYR A 10 39.49 9.08 -28.03
C TYR A 10 37.96 9.06 -28.18
N ILE A 11 37.44 8.53 -29.30
CA ILE A 11 36.01 8.55 -29.61
C ILE A 11 35.26 7.35 -28.99
N THR A 12 35.96 6.32 -28.50
CA THR A 12 35.32 5.12 -27.94
C THR A 12 35.17 5.09 -26.42
N VAL A 13 35.51 6.17 -25.70
CA VAL A 13 35.02 6.32 -24.32
C VAL A 13 33.60 6.89 -24.38
N ALA A 14 32.68 6.11 -24.95
CA ALA A 14 31.28 6.23 -24.62
C ALA A 14 31.18 5.82 -23.15
N SER A 15 31.28 6.79 -22.25
CA SER A 15 30.96 6.56 -20.86
C SER A 15 29.51 6.08 -20.83
N ALA A 16 29.34 4.79 -20.59
CA ALA A 16 28.11 4.28 -20.03
C ALA A 16 28.03 4.86 -18.61
N THR A 17 27.72 6.15 -18.50
CA THR A 17 27.09 6.66 -17.29
C THR A 17 25.74 5.97 -17.27
N ALA A 18 25.66 4.87 -16.53
CA ALA A 18 24.37 4.48 -16.02
C ALA A 18 23.76 5.75 -15.41
N LEU A 19 22.57 6.13 -15.84
CA LEU A 19 21.77 7.23 -15.28
C LEU A 19 21.40 6.87 -13.84
N VAL A 20 22.41 6.83 -12.97
CA VAL A 20 22.28 6.64 -11.53
C VAL A 20 21.95 8.00 -10.98
N CYS A 21 20.76 8.11 -10.40
CA CYS A 21 20.31 9.31 -9.73
C CYS A 21 21.19 9.56 -8.50
N PRO A 22 21.96 10.67 -8.44
CA PRO A 22 22.68 11.04 -7.23
C PRO A 22 21.70 11.51 -6.15
N GLU A 23 22.02 11.30 -4.88
CA GLU A 23 21.09 11.53 -3.76
C GLU A 23 20.65 13.00 -3.61
N ASP A 24 21.42 13.95 -4.13
CA ASP A 24 21.15 15.39 -4.07
C ASP A 24 20.35 15.92 -5.27
N ILE A 25 19.99 15.07 -6.24
CA ILE A 25 19.39 15.52 -7.49
C ILE A 25 18.01 16.17 -7.32
N CYS A 26 17.28 15.78 -6.28
CA CYS A 26 15.97 16.36 -5.98
C CYS A 26 16.06 17.84 -5.55
N TRP A 27 17.18 18.28 -4.97
CA TRP A 27 17.37 19.68 -4.56
C TRP A 27 17.60 20.64 -5.72
N ARG A 28 18.04 20.12 -6.87
CA ARG A 28 18.38 20.90 -8.06
C ARG A 28 17.32 20.84 -9.16
N MET A 29 16.30 20.00 -8.96
CA MET A 29 15.24 19.76 -9.95
C MET A 29 14.03 20.65 -9.65
N PHE A 30 13.50 21.31 -10.68
CA PHE A 30 12.23 22.03 -10.58
C PHE A 30 11.12 21.16 -11.16
N CYS A 31 10.12 20.81 -10.35
CA CYS A 31 8.99 20.00 -10.79
C CYS A 31 7.87 20.89 -11.34
N ALA A 32 7.39 20.58 -12.55
CA ALA A 32 6.12 21.11 -13.04
C ALA A 32 4.97 20.23 -12.50
N ALA A 33 3.93 20.84 -11.94
CA ALA A 33 2.73 20.09 -11.56
C ALA A 33 2.04 19.57 -12.85
N PRO A 34 1.64 18.29 -12.92
CA PRO A 34 0.89 17.79 -14.07
C PRO A 34 -0.48 18.48 -14.12
N SER A 35 -0.77 19.18 -15.22
CA SER A 35 -1.95 20.06 -15.30
C SER A 35 -3.27 19.30 -15.37
N GLU A 36 -3.33 18.07 -15.87
CA GLU A 36 -4.53 17.24 -15.88
C GLU A 36 -4.14 15.75 -15.84
N CYS A 37 -4.70 14.98 -14.90
CA CYS A 37 -4.46 13.54 -14.76
C CYS A 37 -5.76 12.76 -14.95
N VAL A 38 -6.25 12.70 -16.20
CA VAL A 38 -7.50 12.01 -16.54
C VAL A 38 -7.25 10.50 -16.61
N GLY A 39 -7.97 9.72 -15.80
CA GLY A 39 -7.85 8.25 -15.79
C GLY A 39 -6.63 7.71 -15.04
N GLY A 40 -5.99 8.53 -14.19
CA GLY A 40 -4.84 8.14 -13.38
C GLY A 40 -4.90 8.74 -11.98
N ARG A 41 -3.80 8.57 -11.23
CA ARG A 41 -3.59 9.22 -9.94
C ARG A 41 -2.23 9.93 -9.91
N ILE A 42 -2.16 11.07 -9.25
CA ILE A 42 -0.89 11.77 -9.03
C ILE A 42 -0.14 11.03 -7.93
N VAL A 43 1.01 10.45 -8.25
CA VAL A 43 1.86 9.75 -7.29
C VAL A 43 3.07 10.63 -6.97
N PRO A 44 3.30 10.98 -5.69
CA PRO A 44 4.48 11.74 -5.30
C PRO A 44 5.74 10.91 -5.59
N GLY A 45 6.74 11.54 -6.21
CA GLY A 45 7.99 10.87 -6.55
C GLY A 45 7.89 9.80 -7.64
N ALA A 46 6.83 9.80 -8.47
CA ALA A 46 6.77 8.91 -9.63
C ALA A 46 7.49 9.47 -10.87
N GLY A 47 7.93 10.73 -10.81
CA GLY A 47 8.69 11.40 -11.86
C GLY A 47 10.20 11.22 -11.74
N TYR A 48 10.94 12.11 -12.39
CA TYR A 48 12.39 12.08 -12.50
C TYR A 48 13.10 11.73 -11.18
N CYS A 49 13.85 10.61 -11.18
CA CYS A 49 14.66 10.14 -10.05
C CYS A 49 13.92 10.04 -8.71
N GLY A 50 12.59 9.90 -8.71
CA GLY A 50 11.82 9.86 -7.46
C GLY A 50 11.47 11.24 -6.88
N CYS A 51 11.81 12.33 -7.55
CA CYS A 51 11.73 13.68 -6.97
C CYS A 51 10.39 14.39 -7.23
N CYS A 52 9.81 14.19 -8.42
CA CYS A 52 8.64 14.93 -8.86
C CYS A 52 7.35 14.11 -8.78
N PRO A 53 6.21 14.73 -8.47
CA PRO A 53 4.92 14.09 -8.67
C PRO A 53 4.68 13.86 -10.17
N ALA A 54 4.15 12.70 -10.52
CA ALA A 54 3.76 12.40 -11.90
C ALA A 54 2.35 11.80 -11.92
N CYS A 55 1.64 12.02 -13.02
CA CYS A 55 0.38 11.33 -13.28
C CYS A 55 0.68 9.89 -13.69
N VAL A 56 0.19 8.94 -12.90
CA VAL A 56 0.34 7.51 -13.16
C VAL A 56 -1.02 6.96 -13.59
N PRO A 57 -1.19 6.49 -14.84
CA PRO A 57 -2.46 5.97 -15.32
C PRO A 57 -2.84 4.66 -14.62
N ASN A 58 -4.14 4.41 -14.50
CA ASN A 58 -4.64 3.11 -14.04
C ASN A 58 -4.66 2.14 -15.23
N LEU A 59 -3.96 1.00 -15.08
CA LEU A 59 -3.83 -0.05 -16.07
C LEU A 59 -4.87 -1.16 -15.82
N LYS A 60 -5.46 -1.67 -16.89
CA LYS A 60 -6.43 -2.78 -16.85
C LYS A 60 -5.73 -4.13 -16.86
N GLU A 61 -6.46 -5.20 -16.55
CA GLU A 61 -5.94 -6.56 -16.67
C GLU A 61 -5.47 -6.84 -18.11
N GLY A 62 -4.27 -7.39 -18.25
CA GLY A 62 -3.58 -7.63 -19.52
C GLY A 62 -2.68 -6.50 -20.01
N ASP A 63 -2.83 -5.28 -19.48
CA ASP A 63 -1.99 -4.15 -19.86
C ASP A 63 -0.55 -4.32 -19.38
N ALA A 64 0.39 -3.79 -20.16
CA ALA A 64 1.81 -3.82 -19.80
C ALA A 64 2.11 -2.89 -18.61
N CYS A 65 2.82 -3.39 -17.61
CA CYS A 65 3.16 -2.71 -16.38
C CYS A 65 4.66 -2.79 -16.06
N GLY A 66 5.15 -1.98 -15.12
CA GLY A 66 6.55 -1.95 -14.70
C GLY A 66 7.37 -0.80 -15.30
N LEU A 67 8.70 -0.95 -15.29
CA LEU A 67 9.62 0.08 -15.79
C LEU A 67 9.66 0.06 -17.31
N THR A 68 9.53 1.24 -17.91
CA THR A 68 9.87 1.43 -19.31
C THR A 68 11.40 1.35 -19.46
N PHE A 69 11.89 0.68 -20.50
CA PHE A 69 13.34 0.52 -20.77
C PHE A 69 14.10 1.85 -20.96
N LEU A 70 13.38 2.97 -21.02
CA LEU A 70 13.92 4.33 -21.10
C LEU A 70 13.56 5.09 -19.82
N VAL A 71 14.57 5.23 -18.95
CA VAL A 71 14.73 6.25 -17.89
C VAL A 71 13.47 6.55 -17.04
N GLY A 72 13.30 5.77 -15.96
CA GLY A 72 12.62 6.23 -14.74
C GLY A 72 11.11 6.49 -14.80
N SER A 73 10.44 6.22 -15.92
CA SER A 73 8.98 6.35 -16.02
C SER A 73 8.31 5.01 -15.76
N VAL A 74 7.50 4.96 -14.70
CA VAL A 74 6.60 3.83 -14.41
C VAL A 74 5.44 3.88 -15.38
N ARG A 75 5.13 2.75 -16.04
CA ARG A 75 4.12 2.68 -17.11
C ARG A 75 2.69 2.96 -16.64
N GLY A 76 2.43 2.80 -15.34
CA GLY A 76 1.11 2.89 -14.73
C GLY A 76 1.02 2.03 -13.47
N THR A 77 -0.05 2.21 -12.69
CA THR A 77 -0.40 1.31 -11.58
C THR A 77 -1.58 0.45 -12.04
N CYS A 78 -1.53 -0.85 -11.79
CA CYS A 78 -2.65 -1.73 -12.09
C CYS A 78 -3.87 -1.40 -11.20
N GLU A 79 -5.09 -1.55 -11.75
CA GLU A 79 -6.34 -1.32 -11.03
C GLU A 79 -6.49 -2.21 -9.79
N ASP A 80 -7.30 -1.76 -8.82
CA ASP A 80 -7.50 -2.43 -7.53
C ASP A 80 -7.83 -3.91 -7.69
N GLY A 81 -6.92 -4.76 -7.20
CA GLY A 81 -7.06 -6.21 -7.25
C GLY A 81 -6.37 -6.90 -8.42
N THR A 82 -5.66 -6.17 -9.26
CA THR A 82 -4.67 -6.71 -10.19
C THR A 82 -3.27 -6.35 -9.72
N MET A 83 -2.28 -7.21 -9.99
CA MET A 83 -0.88 -6.94 -9.68
C MET A 83 -0.04 -6.97 -10.94
N CYS A 84 1.08 -6.24 -10.95
CA CYS A 84 2.05 -6.36 -12.03
C CYS A 84 2.84 -7.67 -11.87
N ASP A 85 2.61 -8.65 -12.75
CA ASP A 85 3.43 -9.87 -12.78
C ASP A 85 4.83 -9.50 -13.27
N THR A 86 5.84 -9.74 -12.43
CA THR A 86 7.24 -9.43 -12.71
C THR A 86 7.85 -10.30 -13.81
N LYS A 87 7.23 -11.44 -14.15
CA LYS A 87 7.66 -12.34 -15.23
C LYS A 87 7.10 -11.92 -16.57
N THR A 88 5.80 -11.60 -16.63
CA THR A 88 5.13 -11.25 -17.88
C THR A 88 5.07 -9.75 -18.13
N LEU A 89 5.40 -8.93 -17.12
CA LEU A 89 5.28 -7.48 -17.13
C LEU A 89 3.88 -7.01 -17.54
N LYS A 90 2.87 -7.73 -17.07
CA LYS A 90 1.45 -7.44 -17.33
C LYS A 90 0.67 -7.38 -16.04
N CYS A 91 -0.35 -6.54 -16.00
CA CYS A 91 -1.34 -6.55 -14.93
C CYS A 91 -2.12 -7.85 -15.02
N VAL A 92 -1.99 -8.70 -14.02
CA VAL A 92 -2.74 -9.96 -13.90
C VAL A 92 -3.68 -9.86 -12.71
N SER A 93 -4.84 -10.51 -12.79
CA SER A 93 -5.65 -10.75 -11.60
C SER A 93 -4.77 -11.31 -10.49
N ASN A 94 -4.80 -10.65 -9.34
CA ASN A 94 -4.18 -11.22 -8.17
C ASN A 94 -5.03 -12.44 -7.78
N ASN A 95 -4.70 -13.62 -8.32
CA ASN A 95 -5.30 -14.90 -7.92
C ASN A 95 -4.86 -15.30 -6.50
N ASN A 96 -3.81 -14.64 -5.99
CA ASN A 96 -3.49 -14.57 -4.57
C ASN A 96 -4.20 -13.38 -3.89
N LYS A 97 -5.38 -12.98 -4.41
CA LYS A 97 -6.46 -12.48 -3.58
C LYS A 97 -6.87 -13.62 -2.66
N ARG A 98 -6.03 -13.90 -1.68
CA ARG A 98 -6.54 -13.77 -0.32
C ARG A 98 -6.79 -12.27 -0.10
N ALA A 99 -7.78 -11.75 -0.82
CA ALA A 99 -8.56 -10.68 -0.28
C ALA A 99 -8.98 -11.25 1.07
N VAL A 100 -8.58 -10.61 2.16
CA VAL A 100 -9.22 -10.84 3.45
C VAL A 100 -10.61 -10.20 3.38
N THR A 101 -11.36 -10.44 2.30
CA THR A 101 -12.81 -10.42 2.22
C THR A 101 -13.30 -11.86 2.40
N GLY A 102 -12.61 -12.63 3.23
CA GLY A 102 -13.12 -13.90 3.70
C GLY A 102 -14.14 -13.57 4.78
N LYS A 103 -15.37 -14.06 4.65
CA LYS A 103 -16.28 -14.15 5.80
C LYS A 103 -15.49 -14.72 6.98
N CYS A 104 -15.66 -14.13 8.16
CA CYS A 104 -15.06 -14.63 9.37
C CYS A 104 -15.56 -16.06 9.58
N VAL A 105 -14.63 -17.02 9.51
CA VAL A 105 -14.90 -18.43 9.78
C VAL A 105 -14.25 -18.76 11.11
N GLU A 106 -15.07 -19.06 12.12
CA GLU A 106 -14.58 -19.68 13.34
C GLU A 106 -14.07 -21.08 12.94
N LYS A 107 -12.74 -21.23 12.81
CA LYS A 107 -12.17 -22.55 12.56
C LYS A 107 -12.45 -23.42 13.78
N ASN A 108 -13.22 -24.49 13.58
CA ASN A 108 -13.23 -25.60 14.53
C ASN A 108 -11.88 -26.30 14.43
N ASN A 109 -10.98 -25.97 15.36
CA ASN A 109 -9.64 -26.53 15.36
C ASN A 109 -9.73 -28.00 15.79
N ASN A 110 -9.68 -28.91 14.83
CA ASN A 110 -9.33 -30.31 15.06
C ASN A 110 -7.86 -30.41 15.56
N GLY A 111 -7.59 -29.94 16.78
CA GLY A 111 -6.35 -30.23 17.52
C GLY A 111 -5.08 -29.49 17.10
N LEU A 112 -5.13 -28.48 16.23
CA LEU A 112 -3.95 -27.67 15.91
C LEU A 112 -3.69 -26.62 16.99
N ILE A 113 -2.78 -26.95 17.92
CA ILE A 113 -2.29 -26.01 18.95
C ILE A 113 -1.48 -24.92 18.25
N GLY A 114 -1.94 -23.66 18.35
CA GLY A 114 -1.29 -22.49 17.74
C GLY A 114 -2.01 -21.87 16.54
N ALA A 115 -3.14 -22.43 16.10
CA ALA A 115 -3.96 -21.79 15.07
C ALA A 115 -4.64 -20.52 15.63
N GLN A 116 -4.37 -19.36 15.02
CA GLN A 116 -5.05 -18.10 15.36
C GLN A 116 -6.55 -18.27 15.10
N THR A 117 -7.32 -18.24 16.18
CA THR A 117 -8.78 -18.39 16.14
C THR A 117 -9.38 -17.00 16.21
N PHE A 118 -10.04 -16.59 15.13
CA PHE A 118 -10.76 -15.32 15.10
C PHE A 118 -12.14 -15.48 15.72
N LYS A 119 -12.58 -14.46 16.46
CA LYS A 119 -13.96 -14.34 16.95
C LYS A 119 -14.82 -13.76 15.84
N CYS A 120 -15.91 -14.43 15.50
CA CYS A 120 -16.80 -13.99 14.43
C CYS A 120 -18.14 -13.54 14.98
N LYS A 121 -18.80 -12.63 14.27
CA LYS A 121 -20.20 -12.30 14.49
C LYS A 121 -21.10 -13.27 13.71
N PRO A 122 -22.39 -13.40 14.09
CA PRO A 122 -23.34 -14.28 13.39
C PRO A 122 -23.57 -13.92 11.91
N ASP A 123 -23.35 -12.66 11.54
CA ASP A 123 -23.43 -12.18 10.16
C ASP A 123 -22.22 -12.59 9.29
N GLY A 124 -21.23 -13.24 9.89
CA GLY A 124 -19.97 -13.63 9.23
C GLY A 124 -18.96 -12.49 9.14
N SER A 125 -19.16 -11.36 9.81
CA SER A 125 -18.14 -10.31 9.98
C SER A 125 -17.21 -10.61 11.16
N PHE A 126 -16.04 -9.97 11.18
CA PHE A 126 -15.13 -10.08 12.33
C PHE A 126 -15.71 -9.38 13.56
N ALA A 127 -15.58 -10.01 14.73
CA ALA A 127 -15.87 -9.34 15.98
C ALA A 127 -14.90 -8.15 16.17
N PRO A 128 -15.34 -7.01 16.75
CA PRO A 128 -14.52 -5.81 16.83
C PRO A 128 -13.21 -5.98 17.61
N VAL A 129 -13.18 -6.89 18.59
CA VAL A 129 -12.00 -7.21 19.41
C VAL A 129 -11.51 -8.61 19.01
N GLN A 130 -10.24 -8.72 18.64
CA GLN A 130 -9.55 -9.98 18.42
C GLN A 130 -8.42 -10.12 19.42
N CYS A 131 -8.16 -11.34 19.89
CA CYS A 131 -7.11 -11.60 20.87
C CYS A 131 -6.14 -12.65 20.33
N GLN A 132 -4.85 -12.39 20.51
CA GLN A 132 -3.78 -13.30 20.14
C GLN A 132 -2.80 -13.40 21.31
N GLY A 133 -2.77 -14.57 21.95
CA GLY A 133 -2.02 -14.76 23.19
C GLY A 133 -2.54 -13.84 24.30
N SER A 134 -1.66 -13.02 24.87
CA SER A 134 -1.97 -12.09 25.97
C SER A 134 -2.33 -10.67 25.54
N VAL A 135 -2.47 -10.43 24.23
CA VAL A 135 -2.77 -9.11 23.66
C VAL A 135 -4.07 -9.17 22.87
N CYS A 136 -4.94 -8.19 23.10
CA CYS A 136 -6.16 -7.97 22.34
C CYS A 136 -6.07 -6.66 21.57
N TYR A 137 -6.67 -6.61 20.39
CA TYR A 137 -6.61 -5.46 19.50
C TYR A 137 -7.93 -5.27 18.76
N CYS A 138 -8.17 -4.03 18.35
CA CYS A 138 -9.33 -3.68 17.55
C CYS A 138 -9.11 -4.06 16.09
N VAL A 139 -10.15 -4.58 15.44
CA VAL A 139 -10.16 -4.86 14.00
C VAL A 139 -11.38 -4.22 13.32
N ASP A 140 -11.26 -3.93 12.02
CA ASP A 140 -12.38 -3.51 11.18
C ASP A 140 -13.30 -4.68 10.80
N ASP A 141 -14.30 -4.45 9.94
CA ASP A 141 -15.24 -5.49 9.48
C ASP A 141 -14.60 -6.57 8.61
N GLU A 142 -13.40 -6.29 8.08
CA GLU A 142 -12.60 -7.19 7.25
C GLU A 142 -11.56 -7.96 8.09
N GLY A 143 -11.45 -7.66 9.39
CA GLY A 143 -10.48 -8.30 10.29
C GLY A 143 -9.09 -7.66 10.26
N THR A 144 -8.95 -6.48 9.65
CA THR A 144 -7.69 -5.72 9.64
C THR A 144 -7.51 -5.00 10.96
N GLN A 145 -6.35 -5.15 11.59
CA GLN A 145 -6.03 -4.48 12.85
C GLN A 145 -6.01 -2.95 12.69
N LEU A 146 -6.68 -2.26 13.62
CA LEU A 146 -6.67 -0.81 13.73
C LEU A 146 -5.44 -0.38 14.53
N PRO A 147 -4.50 0.40 13.93
CA PRO A 147 -3.27 0.81 14.61
C PRO A 147 -3.58 1.71 15.81
N GLY A 148 -2.81 1.56 16.90
CA GLY A 148 -2.98 2.33 18.13
C GLY A 148 -4.02 1.80 19.10
N TYR A 149 -4.81 0.79 18.71
CA TYR A 149 -5.88 0.23 19.54
C TYR A 149 -5.60 -1.22 19.93
N SER A 150 -4.61 -1.42 20.82
CA SER A 150 -4.23 -2.72 21.36
C SER A 150 -4.00 -2.64 22.86
N GLN A 151 -4.48 -3.62 23.61
CA GLN A 151 -4.39 -3.71 25.07
C GLN A 151 -3.99 -5.12 25.51
N THR A 152 -3.41 -5.22 26.69
CA THR A 152 -3.15 -6.51 27.33
C THR A 152 -4.45 -7.14 27.84
N ILE A 153 -4.47 -8.45 28.01
CA ILE A 153 -5.69 -9.21 28.32
C ILE A 153 -6.36 -8.79 29.63
N ASP A 154 -5.58 -8.30 30.60
CA ASP A 154 -6.03 -7.74 31.89
C ASP A 154 -6.84 -6.44 31.72
N GLN A 155 -6.57 -5.67 30.68
CA GLN A 155 -7.25 -4.39 30.38
C GLN A 155 -8.31 -4.55 29.28
N THR A 156 -8.61 -5.77 28.85
CA THR A 156 -9.56 -6.05 27.75
C THR A 156 -11.02 -5.92 28.17
N ALA A 157 -11.34 -6.02 29.46
CA ALA A 157 -12.72 -5.93 29.97
C ALA A 157 -13.42 -4.59 29.67
N SER A 158 -12.66 -3.51 29.51
CA SER A 158 -13.16 -2.18 29.13
C SER A 158 -12.94 -1.83 27.67
N MET A 159 -12.37 -2.74 26.85
CA MET A 159 -11.98 -2.45 25.48
C MET A 159 -13.20 -2.36 24.55
N ASN A 160 -13.44 -1.17 23.99
CA ASN A 160 -14.53 -0.90 23.06
C ASN A 160 -14.00 -0.33 21.75
N CYS A 161 -14.12 -1.07 20.66
CA CYS A 161 -13.59 -0.71 19.34
C CYS A 161 -14.55 0.11 18.47
N ARG A 162 -15.69 0.59 19.00
CA ARG A 162 -16.71 1.29 18.19
C ARG A 162 -16.18 2.60 17.59
N CYS A 163 -15.55 3.46 18.39
CA CYS A 163 -15.03 4.75 17.90
C CYS A 163 -14.01 4.56 16.78
N ALA A 164 -13.02 3.69 17.00
CA ALA A 164 -11.98 3.37 16.03
C ALA A 164 -12.56 2.78 14.73
N ARG A 165 -13.59 1.93 14.82
CA ARG A 165 -14.28 1.40 13.64
C ARG A 165 -15.07 2.47 12.90
N ASP A 166 -15.78 3.34 13.61
CA ASP A 166 -16.56 4.41 13.00
C ASP A 166 -15.66 5.41 12.26
N GLU A 167 -14.48 5.72 12.82
CA GLU A 167 -13.44 6.52 12.17
C GLU A 167 -12.95 5.86 10.87
N LYS A 168 -12.63 4.56 10.93
CA LYS A 168 -12.19 3.79 9.77
C LYS A 168 -13.28 3.74 8.69
N ASN A 169 -14.53 3.51 9.09
CA ASN A 169 -15.67 3.45 8.18
C ASN A 169 -15.96 4.81 7.54
N TYR A 170 -15.88 5.89 8.30
CA TYR A 170 -16.02 7.25 7.77
C TYR A 170 -14.91 7.58 6.78
N SER A 171 -13.66 7.22 7.09
CA SER A 171 -12.51 7.40 6.18
C SER A 171 -12.70 6.68 4.84
N LYS A 172 -13.39 5.52 4.83
CA LYS A 172 -13.71 4.79 3.58
C LYS A 172 -14.71 5.54 2.68
N THR A 173 -15.53 6.44 3.23
CA THR A 173 -16.53 7.19 2.44
C THR A 173 -15.93 8.32 1.61
N GLY A 174 -14.69 8.74 1.91
CA GLY A 174 -14.06 9.91 1.27
C GLY A 174 -14.66 11.27 1.68
N LEU A 175 -15.60 11.28 2.62
CA LEU A 175 -16.19 12.51 3.15
C LEU A 175 -15.21 13.17 4.13
N LEU A 176 -15.03 14.49 4.02
CA LEU A 176 -14.22 15.28 4.95
C LEU A 176 -15.15 16.07 5.90
N GLY A 177 -14.76 16.24 7.16
CA GLY A 177 -15.49 17.10 8.12
C GLY A 177 -15.99 16.45 9.41
N LYS A 178 -15.77 15.15 9.60
CA LYS A 178 -16.03 14.49 10.89
C LYS A 178 -14.71 14.23 11.61
N MET A 179 -14.54 14.86 12.77
CA MET A 179 -13.40 14.63 13.64
C MET A 179 -13.75 13.53 14.64
N PHE A 180 -12.86 12.56 14.78
CA PHE A 180 -12.96 11.49 15.78
C PHE A 180 -11.89 11.73 16.84
N ASN A 181 -12.28 11.64 18.11
CA ASN A 181 -11.35 11.70 19.22
C ASN A 181 -11.55 10.44 20.07
N CYS A 182 -10.84 9.38 19.71
CA CYS A 182 -10.91 8.09 20.37
C CYS A 182 -9.76 7.92 21.39
N GLN A 183 -9.43 9.01 22.10
CA GLN A 183 -8.21 9.14 22.91
C GLN A 183 -8.08 8.05 23.99
N ASP A 184 -9.18 7.51 24.46
CA ASP A 184 -9.17 6.38 25.37
C ASP A 184 -10.33 5.47 24.99
N ASN A 185 -10.07 4.18 24.80
CA ASN A 185 -11.11 3.15 24.83
C ASN A 185 -11.69 2.99 26.26
N VAL A 186 -11.82 4.09 26.99
CA VAL A 186 -12.32 4.23 28.35
C VAL A 186 -13.67 4.93 28.25
N LYS A 187 -14.72 4.18 28.58
CA LYS A 187 -16.02 4.68 29.06
C LYS A 187 -16.43 6.10 28.58
N LEU A 188 -17.34 6.17 27.62
CA LEU A 188 -18.38 7.18 27.69
C LEU A 188 -19.31 6.79 28.85
N PHE A 189 -19.12 7.38 30.02
CA PHE A 189 -20.19 7.61 30.96
C PHE A 189 -20.36 9.12 31.09
N LEU A 190 -21.54 9.57 30.64
CA LEU A 190 -22.28 10.82 30.89
C LEU A 190 -21.46 12.07 31.27
#